data_AF-A0A933KCD6-F1
#
_entry.id   AF-A0A933KCD6-F1
#
_cell.length_a   1.000
_cell.length_b   1.000
_cell.length_c   1.000
_cell.angle_alpha   90.00
_cell.angle_beta   90.00
_cell.angle_gamma   90.00
#
_symmetry.space_group_name_H-M   'P 1'
#
loop_
_entity.id
_entity.type
_entity.pdbx_description
1 polymer ?
#
loop_
_entity_poly.entity_id
_entity_poly.type
_entity_poly.pdbx_seq_one_letter_code
_entity_poly.pdbx_strand_id
1 'polypeptide(L)'
;MGRRLCRTRRLIAWWVLFCFTGTQVAIAAGPLSPAATPAGASLESVAANDQLTSAVQAAASMAHVADPVAARTRLLGGDVERCFRFVRDHVDLEVYPGVLRGARGTLLGRAGNAADRSLLLAALLGRAHPVRFAMGTLGPGRARALVTRMLTPRPEPPTRPPTADTVERRLASSGCETCVTRHRERADALAEMLSRSERASAELKGLLGDAGVGPGQRTSWDAVYQALAGEA
;
A
#
# COMPACT_ATOMS: atom_id res chain seq x y z
N MET A 1 -4.03 -76.72 21.06
CA MET A 1 -3.35 -75.57 21.72
C MET A 1 -2.40 -74.95 20.72
N GLY A 2 -2.35 -73.67 20.36
CA GLY A 2 -3.03 -72.46 20.78
C GLY A 2 -2.17 -71.30 20.22
N ARG A 3 -2.63 -70.65 19.15
CA ARG A 3 -1.98 -69.48 18.53
C ARG A 3 -2.06 -68.29 19.49
N ARG A 4 -1.07 -67.38 19.48
CA ARG A 4 -1.28 -65.91 19.63
C ARG A 4 0.00 -65.12 19.30
N LEU A 5 0.02 -64.51 18.12
CA LEU A 5 0.94 -63.44 17.71
C LEU A 5 0.60 -62.15 18.49
N CYS A 6 1.59 -61.48 19.08
CA CYS A 6 1.41 -60.18 19.72
C CYS A 6 1.66 -59.03 18.72
N ARG A 7 0.54 -58.39 18.38
CA ARG A 7 0.21 -57.42 17.33
C ARG A 7 0.94 -56.06 17.36
N THR A 8 1.88 -55.81 18.26
CA THR A 8 2.26 -54.44 18.63
C THR A 8 3.47 -53.84 17.91
N ARG A 9 4.24 -54.62 17.13
CA ARG A 9 5.39 -54.11 16.35
C ARG A 9 5.08 -53.73 14.89
N ARG A 10 3.90 -54.05 14.37
CA ARG A 10 3.52 -53.75 12.98
C ARG A 10 2.84 -52.40 12.78
N LEU A 11 2.38 -51.73 13.84
CA LEU A 11 1.62 -50.48 13.74
C LEU A 11 2.51 -49.22 13.70
N ILE A 12 3.75 -49.28 14.17
CA ILE A 12 4.67 -48.12 14.15
C ILE A 12 5.34 -47.98 12.78
N ALA A 13 5.60 -49.09 12.08
CA ALA A 13 6.17 -49.06 10.73
C ALA A 13 5.17 -48.54 9.67
N TRP A 14 3.86 -48.68 9.91
CA TRP A 14 2.83 -48.14 9.02
C TRP A 14 2.58 -46.64 9.22
N TRP A 15 2.87 -46.09 10.39
CA TRP A 15 2.68 -44.65 10.65
C TRP A 15 3.79 -43.78 10.04
N VAL A 16 5.04 -44.26 10.04
CA VAL A 16 6.17 -43.54 9.42
C VAL A 16 6.13 -43.60 7.88
N LEU A 17 5.44 -44.60 7.30
CA LEU A 17 5.22 -44.67 5.85
C LEU A 17 3.99 -43.86 5.37
N PHE A 18 3.01 -43.59 6.26
CA PHE A 18 1.76 -42.90 5.89
C PHE A 18 1.81 -41.37 6.02
N CYS A 19 2.79 -40.80 6.73
CA CYS A 19 3.00 -39.34 6.74
C CYS A 19 3.96 -38.83 5.65
N PHE A 20 4.58 -39.74 4.87
CA PHE A 20 5.52 -39.39 3.78
C PHE A 20 5.03 -39.75 2.38
N THR A 21 3.80 -40.23 2.24
CA THR A 21 3.06 -40.16 0.96
C THR A 21 2.44 -38.78 0.87
N GLY A 22 3.31 -37.79 0.64
CA GLY A 22 2.89 -36.52 0.09
C GLY A 22 2.06 -36.81 -1.16
N THR A 23 0.92 -36.17 -1.25
CA THR A 23 0.20 -35.96 -2.50
C THR A 23 1.18 -35.28 -3.45
N GLN A 24 1.96 -36.08 -4.19
CA GLN A 24 2.67 -35.64 -5.37
C GLN A 24 1.57 -35.21 -6.33
N VAL A 25 1.24 -33.91 -6.30
CA VAL A 25 0.65 -33.28 -7.47
C VAL A 25 1.75 -33.41 -8.53
N ALA A 26 1.64 -34.46 -9.34
CA ALA A 26 2.32 -34.50 -10.60
C ALA A 26 1.79 -33.31 -11.39
N ILE A 27 2.54 -32.20 -11.37
CA ILE A 27 2.44 -31.19 -12.41
C ILE A 27 2.94 -31.93 -13.64
N ALA A 28 2.02 -32.59 -14.34
CA ALA A 28 2.26 -32.95 -15.72
C ALA A 28 2.61 -31.64 -16.41
N ALA A 29 3.86 -31.52 -16.83
CA ALA A 29 4.26 -30.58 -17.85
C ALA A 29 3.55 -31.00 -19.14
N GLY A 30 2.23 -30.76 -19.19
CA GLY A 30 1.51 -30.66 -20.45
C GLY A 30 2.19 -29.56 -21.27
N PRO A 31 2.17 -29.67 -22.61
CA PRO A 31 2.72 -28.62 -23.45
C PRO A 31 2.17 -27.29 -22.95
N LEU A 32 3.06 -26.30 -22.78
CA LEU A 32 2.71 -24.93 -22.44
C LEU A 32 1.63 -24.49 -23.44
N SER A 33 0.37 -24.65 -23.03
CA SER A 33 -0.74 -24.11 -23.76
C SER A 33 -0.50 -22.61 -23.71
N PRO A 34 -0.31 -21.93 -24.86
CA PRO A 34 -0.13 -20.49 -24.84
C PRO A 34 -1.28 -19.93 -24.04
N ALA A 35 -0.95 -19.11 -23.04
CA ALA A 35 -1.90 -18.42 -22.19
C ALA A 35 -3.05 -17.96 -23.08
N ALA A 36 -4.27 -18.38 -22.74
CA ALA A 36 -5.46 -17.87 -23.40
C ALA A 36 -5.42 -16.35 -23.20
N THR A 37 -4.94 -15.64 -24.23
CA THR A 37 -5.15 -14.22 -24.39
C THR A 37 -6.66 -14.04 -24.24
N PRO A 38 -7.17 -13.24 -23.29
CA PRO A 38 -8.58 -12.90 -23.31
C PRO A 38 -8.82 -12.23 -24.65
N ALA A 39 -9.48 -12.95 -25.57
CA ALA A 39 -9.77 -12.53 -26.93
C ALA A 39 -10.90 -11.48 -26.95
N GLY A 40 -10.79 -10.48 -26.08
CA GLY A 40 -11.79 -9.45 -25.85
C GLY A 40 -11.25 -8.19 -25.16
N ALA A 41 -9.94 -8.05 -24.97
CA ALA A 41 -9.38 -6.73 -24.68
C ALA A 41 -9.49 -5.89 -25.96
N SER A 42 -10.53 -5.04 -26.04
CA SER A 42 -10.67 -4.09 -27.14
C SER A 42 -9.41 -3.22 -27.21
N LEU A 43 -8.94 -2.88 -28.41
CA LEU A 43 -7.76 -2.03 -28.60
C LEU A 43 -7.90 -0.69 -27.85
N GLU A 44 -9.14 -0.21 -27.69
CA GLU A 44 -9.47 0.96 -26.88
C GLU A 44 -9.23 0.76 -25.38
N SER A 45 -9.53 -0.40 -24.80
CA SER A 45 -9.29 -0.68 -23.38
C SER A 45 -7.79 -0.73 -23.04
N VAL A 46 -6.98 -1.25 -23.96
CA VAL A 46 -5.51 -1.25 -23.84
C VAL A 46 -4.96 0.16 -23.99
N ALA A 47 -5.46 0.93 -24.97
CA ALA A 47 -5.08 2.33 -25.17
C ALA A 47 -5.47 3.23 -23.99
N ALA A 48 -6.63 3.02 -23.37
CA ALA A 48 -7.06 3.76 -22.18
C ALA A 48 -6.16 3.47 -20.97
N ASN A 49 -5.73 2.21 -20.80
CA ASN A 49 -4.81 1.83 -19.73
C ASN A 49 -3.39 2.39 -19.97
N ASP A 50 -2.94 2.46 -21.22
CA ASP A 50 -1.68 3.09 -21.62
C ASP A 50 -1.72 4.62 -21.43
N GLN A 51 -2.87 5.25 -21.69
CA GLN A 51 -3.09 6.67 -21.43
C GLN A 51 -3.08 6.98 -19.92
N LEU A 52 -3.70 6.14 -19.09
CA LEU A 52 -3.64 6.28 -17.63
C LEU A 52 -2.20 6.07 -17.11
N THR A 53 -1.51 5.05 -17.61
CA THR A 53 -0.13 4.73 -17.20
C THR A 53 0.84 5.85 -17.59
N SER A 54 0.71 6.38 -18.81
CA SER A 54 1.54 7.51 -19.28
C SER A 54 1.22 8.81 -18.57
N ALA A 55 -0.05 9.09 -18.22
CA ALA A 55 -0.41 10.24 -17.40
C ALA A 55 0.16 10.15 -15.97
N VAL A 56 0.14 8.96 -15.36
CA VAL A 56 0.75 8.71 -14.05
C VAL A 56 2.27 8.85 -14.10
N GLN A 57 2.92 8.34 -15.15
CA GLN A 57 4.36 8.48 -15.35
C GLN A 57 4.78 9.92 -15.66
N ALA A 58 3.99 10.68 -16.43
CA ALA A 58 4.22 12.10 -16.68
C ALA A 58 4.05 12.93 -15.40
N ALA A 59 3.02 12.66 -14.59
CA ALA A 59 2.85 13.28 -13.28
C ALA A 59 4.01 12.93 -12.33
N ALA A 60 4.50 11.69 -12.38
CA ALA A 60 5.63 11.24 -11.58
C ALA A 60 6.97 11.86 -12.01
N SER A 61 7.17 12.13 -13.30
CA SER A 61 8.40 12.74 -13.82
C SER A 61 8.44 14.26 -13.63
N MET A 62 7.29 14.94 -13.64
CA MET A 62 7.18 16.38 -13.35
C MET A 62 7.39 16.71 -11.87
N ALA A 63 7.10 15.76 -10.99
CA ALA A 63 7.31 15.92 -9.57
C ALA A 63 8.74 15.48 -9.22
N HIS A 64 9.72 16.39 -9.31
CA HIS A 64 11.00 16.22 -8.62
C HIS A 64 10.73 16.35 -7.10
N VAL A 65 10.05 15.34 -6.53
CA VAL A 65 9.69 15.29 -5.13
C VAL A 65 11.00 15.07 -4.38
N ALA A 66 11.46 16.11 -3.72
CA ALA A 66 12.53 16.00 -2.72
C ALA A 66 12.29 14.74 -1.89
N ASP A 67 13.31 13.89 -1.73
CA ASP A 67 13.16 12.62 -1.02
C ASP A 67 12.43 12.86 0.32
N PRO A 68 11.17 12.39 0.45
CA PRO A 68 10.34 12.73 1.58
C PRO A 68 10.91 12.12 2.87
N VAL A 69 11.65 11.00 2.75
CA VAL A 69 12.32 10.36 3.88
C VAL A 69 13.47 11.24 4.34
N ALA A 70 14.38 11.66 3.44
CA ALA A 70 15.46 12.59 3.80
C ALA A 70 14.92 13.91 4.40
N ALA A 71 13.84 14.47 3.85
CA ALA A 71 13.21 15.66 4.39
C ALA A 71 12.68 15.43 5.82
N ARG A 72 12.03 14.28 6.06
CA ARG A 72 11.55 13.90 7.40
C ARG A 72 12.70 13.66 8.37
N THR A 73 13.77 13.00 7.94
CA THR A 73 14.98 12.77 8.76
C THR A 73 15.58 14.10 9.24
N ARG A 74 15.72 15.10 8.36
CA ARG A 74 16.20 16.44 8.74
C ARG A 74 15.32 17.09 9.80
N LEU A 75 14.00 16.97 9.67
CA LEU A 75 13.05 17.54 10.64
C LEU A 75 13.16 16.88 12.03
N LEU A 76 13.38 15.57 12.06
CA LEU A 76 13.50 14.81 13.32
C LEU A 76 14.91 14.89 13.92
N GLY A 77 15.91 15.29 13.11
CA GLY A 77 17.30 15.43 13.52
C GLY A 77 18.05 14.11 13.66
N GLY A 78 17.49 12.98 13.19
CA GLY A 78 18.06 11.64 13.39
C GLY A 78 18.05 11.16 14.84
N ASP A 79 17.29 11.83 15.72
CA ASP A 79 17.12 11.42 17.12
C ASP A 79 16.28 10.14 17.22
N VAL A 80 16.78 9.16 17.97
CA VAL A 80 16.18 7.82 18.04
C VAL A 80 14.76 7.87 18.59
N GLU A 81 14.57 8.58 19.69
CA GLU A 81 13.27 8.66 20.39
C GLU A 81 12.23 9.40 19.55
N ARG A 82 12.62 10.52 18.91
CA ARG A 82 11.73 11.26 18.01
C ARG A 82 11.36 10.44 16.77
N CYS A 83 12.30 9.72 16.17
CA CYS A 83 12.05 8.84 15.03
C CYS A 83 11.11 7.69 15.42
N PHE A 84 11.38 7.02 16.54
CA PHE A 84 10.54 5.94 17.04
C PHE A 84 9.12 6.43 17.36
N ARG A 85 9.00 7.51 18.14
CA ARG A 85 7.71 8.13 18.48
C ARG A 85 6.93 8.53 17.23
N PHE A 86 7.61 9.09 16.24
CA PHE A 86 6.98 9.43 14.97
C PHE A 86 6.37 8.21 14.26
N VAL A 87 7.15 7.14 14.09
CA VAL A 87 6.64 5.91 13.44
C VAL A 87 5.56 5.23 14.30
N ARG A 88 5.63 5.33 15.63
CA ARG A 88 4.65 4.76 16.54
C ARG A 88 3.30 5.47 16.49
N ASP A 89 3.31 6.81 16.45
CA ASP A 89 2.13 7.64 16.72
C ASP A 89 1.54 8.29 15.45
N HIS A 90 2.36 8.46 14.41
CA HIS A 90 1.98 9.13 13.16
C HIS A 90 2.05 8.23 11.92
N VAL A 91 2.25 6.91 12.11
CA VAL A 91 2.19 5.91 11.04
C VAL A 91 1.36 4.73 11.51
N ASP A 92 0.22 4.52 10.86
CA ASP A 92 -0.75 3.51 11.22
C ASP A 92 -0.26 2.09 10.87
N LEU A 93 -0.73 1.11 11.62
CA LEU A 93 -0.44 -0.29 11.37
C LEU A 93 -1.52 -0.87 10.45
N GLU A 94 -1.10 -1.39 9.30
CA GLU A 94 -1.95 -2.14 8.37
C GLU A 94 -1.37 -3.52 8.16
N VAL A 95 -2.13 -4.59 8.41
CA VAL A 95 -1.61 -5.95 8.31
C VAL A 95 -1.77 -6.49 6.89
N TYR A 96 -0.64 -6.76 6.24
CA TYR A 96 -0.53 -7.48 4.97
C TYR A 96 0.82 -8.22 4.89
N PRO A 97 0.93 -9.29 4.09
CA PRO A 97 2.17 -10.05 3.97
C PRO A 97 3.25 -9.30 3.18
N GLY A 98 4.52 -9.55 3.52
CA GLY A 98 5.67 -9.06 2.77
C GLY A 98 6.03 -7.59 2.99
N VAL A 99 6.77 -7.01 2.04
CA VAL A 99 7.14 -5.59 1.98
C VAL A 99 6.52 -5.05 0.70
N LEU A 100 5.52 -4.17 0.83
CA LEU A 100 4.80 -3.63 -0.33
C LEU A 100 5.06 -2.15 -0.52
N ARG A 101 4.96 -1.36 0.56
CA ARG A 101 5.07 0.10 0.49
C ARG A 101 6.51 0.58 0.60
N GLY A 102 7.34 -0.15 1.33
CA GLY A 102 8.68 0.27 1.72
C GLY A 102 8.68 1.58 2.54
N ALA A 103 9.86 2.10 2.87
CA ALA A 103 9.97 3.30 3.70
C ALA A 103 9.25 4.53 3.09
N ARG A 104 9.45 4.79 1.79
CA ARG A 104 8.85 5.94 1.09
C ARG A 104 7.32 5.84 1.04
N GLY A 105 6.79 4.69 0.61
CA GLY A 105 5.34 4.50 0.50
C GLY A 105 4.65 4.54 1.87
N THR A 106 5.29 4.02 2.92
CA THR A 106 4.78 4.08 4.29
C THR A 106 4.78 5.50 4.84
N LEU A 107 5.80 6.31 4.52
CA LEU A 107 5.83 7.71 4.93
C LEU A 107 4.75 8.54 4.22
N LEU A 108 4.59 8.35 2.91
CA LEU A 108 3.60 9.08 2.11
C LEU A 108 2.17 8.66 2.46
N GLY A 109 1.92 7.35 2.56
CA GLY A 109 0.61 6.79 2.88
C GLY A 109 0.26 6.82 4.36
N ARG A 110 1.18 7.22 5.24
CA ARG A 110 1.00 7.27 6.71
C ARG A 110 0.52 5.97 7.34
N ALA A 111 0.76 4.85 6.67
CA ALA A 111 0.38 3.52 7.13
C ALA A 111 1.29 2.44 6.54
N GLY A 112 1.47 1.34 7.27
CA GLY A 112 2.18 0.17 6.78
C GLY A 112 2.20 -0.99 7.77
N ASN A 113 2.62 -2.16 7.30
CA ASN A 113 2.77 -3.32 8.17
C ASN A 113 4.01 -3.19 9.08
N ALA A 114 4.27 -4.20 9.92
CA ALA A 114 5.41 -4.16 10.84
C ALA A 114 6.76 -4.07 10.12
N ALA A 115 6.92 -4.73 8.97
CA ALA A 115 8.17 -4.69 8.19
C ALA A 115 8.37 -3.32 7.55
N ASP A 116 7.33 -2.79 6.90
CA ASP A 116 7.33 -1.49 6.24
C ASP A 116 7.55 -0.34 7.23
N ARG A 117 6.94 -0.40 8.42
CA ARG A 117 7.21 0.56 9.52
C ARG A 117 8.64 0.44 10.04
N SER A 118 9.18 -0.77 10.13
CA SER A 118 10.57 -0.98 10.54
C SER A 118 11.56 -0.43 9.50
N LEU A 119 11.28 -0.63 8.21
CA LEU A 119 12.07 -0.07 7.10
C LEU A 119 12.04 1.46 7.12
N LEU A 120 10.87 2.07 7.37
CA LEU A 120 10.77 3.50 7.56
C LEU A 120 11.61 3.97 8.75
N LEU A 121 11.51 3.32 9.90
CA LEU A 121 12.30 3.68 11.08
C LEU A 121 13.80 3.59 10.79
N ALA A 122 14.25 2.50 10.16
CA ALA A 122 15.64 2.34 9.75
C ALA A 122 16.10 3.48 8.82
N ALA A 123 15.27 3.85 7.84
CA ALA A 123 15.58 4.95 6.93
C ALA A 123 15.61 6.33 7.62
N LEU A 124 14.74 6.55 8.62
CA LEU A 124 14.71 7.79 9.41
C LEU A 124 15.91 7.93 10.36
N LEU A 125 16.38 6.83 10.94
CA LEU A 125 17.62 6.82 11.74
C LEU A 125 18.86 7.07 10.86
N GLY A 126 18.76 6.77 9.56
CA GLY A 126 19.80 7.05 8.58
C GLY A 126 21.11 6.33 8.88
N ARG A 127 22.21 6.86 8.34
CA ARG A 127 23.56 6.28 8.55
C ARG A 127 24.17 6.58 9.93
N ALA A 128 23.52 7.44 10.72
CA ALA A 128 24.03 7.87 12.02
C ALA A 128 23.94 6.77 13.08
N HIS A 129 23.05 5.79 12.89
CA HIS A 129 22.82 4.70 13.83
C HIS A 129 22.92 3.34 13.13
N PRO A 130 23.69 2.39 13.68
CA PRO A 130 23.66 1.02 13.20
C PRO A 130 22.29 0.41 13.52
N VAL A 131 21.64 -0.17 12.51
CA VAL A 131 20.29 -0.74 12.62
C VAL A 131 20.31 -2.23 12.28
N ARG A 132 19.48 -2.99 12.98
CA ARG A 132 19.19 -4.40 12.69
C ARG A 132 17.70 -4.66 12.79
N PHE A 133 17.18 -5.52 11.92
CA PHE A 133 15.79 -5.95 12.00
C PHE A 133 15.67 -7.10 13.00
N ALA A 134 14.65 -7.03 13.85
CA ALA A 134 14.29 -8.09 14.76
C ALA A 134 12.91 -8.63 14.39
N MET A 135 12.76 -9.94 14.46
CA MET A 135 11.49 -10.63 14.25
C MET A 135 11.02 -11.24 15.56
N GLY A 136 9.71 -11.28 15.76
CA GLY A 136 9.10 -11.89 16.92
C GLY A 136 7.65 -12.24 16.64
N THR A 137 7.14 -13.20 17.40
CA THR A 137 5.75 -13.64 17.31
C THR A 137 4.96 -13.03 18.44
N LEU A 138 3.79 -12.49 18.12
CA LEU A 138 2.86 -11.99 19.13
C LEU A 138 1.97 -13.14 19.61
N GLY A 139 1.78 -13.22 20.94
CA GLY A 139 0.77 -14.11 21.51
C GLY A 139 -0.64 -13.72 21.04
N PRO A 140 -1.60 -14.67 21.03
CA PRO A 140 -2.92 -14.47 20.44
C PRO A 140 -3.67 -13.23 20.95
N GLY A 141 -3.59 -12.94 22.25
CA GLY A 141 -4.23 -11.77 22.85
C GLY A 141 -3.68 -10.44 22.34
N ARG A 142 -2.36 -10.32 22.19
CA ARG A 142 -1.72 -9.10 21.65
C ARG A 142 -1.99 -8.95 20.15
N ALA A 143 -1.97 -10.04 19.40
CA ALA A 143 -2.31 -10.04 17.99
C ALA A 143 -3.75 -9.55 17.77
N ARG A 144 -4.71 -10.07 18.55
CA ARG A 144 -6.11 -9.63 18.52
C ARG A 144 -6.25 -8.15 18.84
N ALA A 145 -5.58 -7.66 19.90
CA ALA A 145 -5.63 -6.25 20.26
C ALA A 145 -5.11 -5.32 19.14
N LEU A 146 -4.06 -5.71 18.42
CA LEU A 146 -3.56 -4.95 17.27
C LEU A 146 -4.57 -4.89 16.12
N VAL A 147 -5.16 -6.04 15.77
CA VAL A 147 -6.17 -6.09 14.70
C VAL A 147 -7.40 -5.26 15.08
N THR A 148 -7.87 -5.34 16.32
CA THR A 148 -9.00 -4.52 16.78
C THR A 148 -8.68 -3.02 16.70
N ARG A 149 -7.47 -2.61 17.08
CA ARG A 149 -7.04 -1.20 16.96
C ARG A 149 -7.00 -0.74 15.49
N MET A 150 -6.54 -1.58 14.58
CA MET A 150 -6.49 -1.27 13.14
C MET A 150 -7.89 -1.00 12.56
N LEU A 151 -8.92 -1.70 13.05
CA LEU A 151 -10.30 -1.55 12.60
C LEU A 151 -11.06 -0.40 13.27
N THR A 152 -10.45 0.27 14.25
CA THR A 152 -11.09 1.38 14.95
C THR A 152 -10.88 2.68 14.17
N PRO A 153 -11.94 3.42 13.81
CA PRO A 153 -11.80 4.70 13.10
C PRO A 153 -10.89 5.65 13.86
N ARG A 154 -9.91 6.21 13.16
CA ARG A 154 -9.02 7.21 13.72
C ARG A 154 -9.76 8.55 13.78
N PRO A 155 -9.63 9.34 14.86
CA PRO A 155 -10.05 10.73 14.83
C PRO A 155 -9.31 11.45 13.70
N GLU A 156 -10.05 12.10 12.81
CA GLU A 156 -9.47 12.83 11.69
C GLU A 156 -8.50 13.90 12.23
N PRO A 157 -7.34 14.09 11.58
CA PRO A 157 -6.47 15.20 11.92
C PRO A 157 -7.26 16.51 11.78
N PRO A 158 -6.97 17.53 12.59
CA PRO A 158 -7.63 18.82 12.49
C PRO A 158 -7.48 19.34 11.05
N THR A 159 -8.61 19.48 10.36
CA THR A 159 -8.70 19.81 8.93
C THR A 159 -8.39 21.25 8.62
N ARG A 160 -7.92 22.07 9.59
CA ARG A 160 -7.59 23.46 9.32
C ARG A 160 -6.20 23.52 8.67
N PRO A 161 -6.08 23.67 7.33
CA PRO A 161 -4.81 24.04 6.75
C PRO A 161 -4.37 25.38 7.39
N PRO A 162 -3.05 25.67 7.41
CA PRO A 162 -2.63 27.06 7.65
C PRO A 162 -3.45 27.95 6.71
N THR A 163 -4.11 28.97 7.24
CA THR A 163 -4.92 29.86 6.41
C THR A 163 -4.04 30.41 5.29
N ALA A 164 -4.60 30.65 4.09
CA ALA A 164 -3.88 31.28 2.99
C ALA A 164 -3.08 32.49 3.48
N ASP A 165 -3.72 33.29 4.34
CA ASP A 165 -3.18 34.40 5.13
C ASP A 165 -1.89 34.12 5.92
N THR A 166 -1.77 32.93 6.51
CA THR A 166 -0.58 32.51 7.27
C THR A 166 0.56 32.09 6.34
N VAL A 167 0.24 31.47 5.21
CA VAL A 167 1.22 31.08 4.19
C VAL A 167 1.74 32.34 3.48
N GLU A 168 0.85 33.25 3.08
CA GLU A 168 1.21 34.52 2.45
C GLU A 168 2.07 35.40 3.35
N ARG A 169 1.76 35.53 4.65
CA ARG A 169 2.64 36.25 5.60
C ARG A 169 4.04 35.65 5.68
N ARG A 170 4.16 34.32 5.70
CA ARG A 170 5.46 33.64 5.73
C ARG A 170 6.25 33.84 4.43
N LEU A 171 5.56 33.78 3.29
CA LEU A 171 6.17 34.06 1.99
C LEU A 171 6.61 35.52 1.89
N ALA A 172 5.78 36.48 2.29
CA ALA A 172 6.13 37.90 2.34
C ALA A 172 7.34 38.17 3.25
N SER A 173 7.43 37.49 4.39
CA SER A 173 8.58 37.61 5.32
C SER A 173 9.89 37.00 4.79
N SER A 174 9.86 36.23 3.70
CA SER A 174 11.06 35.58 3.14
C SER A 174 12.00 36.54 2.40
N GLY A 175 11.54 37.75 2.05
CA GLY A 175 12.34 38.80 1.41
C GLY A 175 12.88 38.50 -0.01
N CYS A 176 12.72 37.27 -0.50
CA CYS A 176 13.17 36.82 -1.81
C CYS A 176 12.00 36.80 -2.80
N GLU A 177 11.91 37.81 -3.66
CA GLU A 177 10.83 37.95 -4.64
C GLU A 177 10.70 36.73 -5.57
N THR A 178 11.81 36.22 -6.08
CA THR A 178 11.84 34.99 -6.89
C THR A 178 11.32 33.76 -6.15
N CYS A 179 11.57 33.67 -4.84
CA CYS A 179 11.11 32.58 -4.00
C CYS A 179 9.60 32.66 -3.79
N VAL A 180 9.06 33.86 -3.58
CA VAL A 180 7.63 34.11 -3.45
C VAL A 180 6.88 33.75 -4.74
N THR A 181 7.37 34.20 -5.90
CA THR A 181 6.77 33.87 -7.20
C THR A 181 6.75 32.37 -7.45
N ARG A 182 7.88 31.67 -7.25
CA ARG A 182 7.96 30.22 -7.40
C ARG A 182 7.03 29.46 -6.44
N HIS A 183 6.82 29.98 -5.23
CA HIS A 183 5.89 29.39 -4.27
C HIS A 183 4.43 29.56 -4.71
N ARG A 184 4.06 30.73 -5.25
CA ARG A 184 2.72 30.99 -5.80
C ARG A 184 2.43 30.10 -7.00
N GLU A 185 3.33 30.05 -7.98
CA GLU A 185 3.20 29.19 -9.16
C GLU A 185 2.99 27.71 -8.79
N ARG A 186 3.72 27.21 -7.78
CA ARG A 186 3.54 25.83 -7.27
C ARG A 186 2.21 25.63 -6.56
N ALA A 187 1.73 26.63 -5.83
CA ALA A 187 0.43 26.57 -5.17
C ALA A 187 -0.70 26.53 -6.19
N ASP A 188 -0.63 27.37 -7.23
CA ASP A 188 -1.60 27.40 -8.34
C ASP A 188 -1.57 26.08 -9.12
N ALA A 189 -0.39 25.55 -9.43
CA ALA A 189 -0.24 24.25 -10.09
C ALA A 189 -0.80 23.10 -9.24
N LEU A 190 -0.60 23.13 -7.91
CA LEU A 190 -1.17 22.15 -6.99
C LEU A 190 -2.69 22.27 -6.93
N ALA A 191 -3.23 23.48 -6.85
CA ALA A 191 -4.67 23.73 -6.86
C ALA A 191 -5.32 23.20 -8.14
N GLU A 192 -4.72 23.45 -9.31
CA GLU A 192 -5.19 22.90 -10.57
C GLU A 192 -5.10 21.37 -10.63
N MET A 193 -4.04 20.78 -10.07
CA MET A 193 -3.91 19.32 -9.98
C MET A 193 -4.99 18.70 -9.08
N LEU A 194 -5.28 19.32 -7.93
CA LEU A 194 -6.33 18.86 -7.02
C LEU A 194 -7.71 18.99 -7.67
N SER A 195 -8.02 20.11 -8.31
CA SER A 195 -9.27 20.31 -9.07
C SER A 195 -9.41 19.29 -10.21
N ARG A 196 -8.32 18.93 -10.89
CA ARG A 196 -8.32 17.83 -11.87
C ARG A 196 -8.61 16.48 -11.22
N SER A 197 -7.98 16.19 -10.09
CA SER A 197 -8.18 14.94 -9.34
C SER A 197 -9.62 14.81 -8.84
N GLU A 198 -10.21 15.88 -8.34
CA GLU A 198 -11.60 15.91 -7.86
C GLU A 198 -12.58 15.68 -9.00
N ARG A 199 -12.38 16.33 -10.16
CA ARG A 199 -13.17 16.09 -11.37
C ARG A 199 -13.08 14.63 -11.83
N ALA A 200 -11.87 14.09 -11.94
CA ALA A 200 -11.65 12.70 -12.33
C ALA A 200 -12.29 11.72 -11.34
N SER A 201 -12.24 12.01 -10.03
CA SER A 201 -12.87 11.19 -9.00
C SER A 201 -14.39 11.25 -9.08
N ALA A 202 -14.96 12.42 -9.37
CA ALA A 202 -16.40 12.60 -9.56
C ALA A 202 -16.90 11.88 -10.82
N GLU A 203 -16.15 11.96 -11.92
CA GLU A 203 -16.42 11.23 -13.16
C GLU A 203 -16.39 9.72 -12.94
N LEU A 204 -15.32 9.20 -12.33
CA LEU A 204 -15.22 7.78 -11.99
C LEU A 204 -16.39 7.32 -11.10
N LYS A 205 -16.77 8.15 -10.11
CA LYS A 205 -17.91 7.86 -9.24
C LYS A 205 -19.23 7.82 -10.03
N GLY A 206 -19.41 8.69 -11.01
CA GLY A 206 -20.55 8.68 -11.93
C GLY A 206 -20.61 7.39 -12.73
N LEU A 207 -19.52 7.04 -13.42
CA LEU A 207 -19.41 5.81 -14.20
C LEU A 207 -19.68 4.55 -13.38
N LEU A 208 -19.15 4.50 -12.15
CA LEU A 208 -19.43 3.39 -11.23
C LEU A 208 -20.90 3.36 -10.79
N GLY A 209 -21.53 4.52 -10.62
CA GLY A 209 -22.96 4.64 -10.33
C GLY A 209 -23.83 4.12 -11.47
N ASP A 210 -23.53 4.52 -12.71
CA ASP A 210 -24.24 4.09 -13.92
C ASP A 210 -24.08 2.58 -14.15
N ALA A 211 -22.91 2.04 -13.81
CA ALA A 211 -22.63 0.60 -13.78
C ALA A 211 -23.32 -0.17 -12.62
N GLY A 212 -24.11 0.49 -11.77
CA GLY A 212 -24.80 -0.11 -10.63
C GLY A 212 -23.88 -0.49 -9.45
N VAL A 213 -22.64 0.01 -9.44
CA VAL A 213 -21.63 -0.28 -8.41
C VAL A 213 -21.70 0.76 -7.29
N GLY A 214 -22.54 0.49 -6.29
CA GLY A 214 -22.68 1.32 -5.10
C GLY A 214 -21.56 1.12 -4.06
N PRO A 215 -21.24 2.13 -3.23
CA PRO A 215 -20.29 1.98 -2.14
C PRO A 215 -20.74 0.90 -1.15
N GLY A 216 -19.84 -0.06 -0.85
CA GLY A 216 -20.11 -1.17 0.08
C GLY A 216 -20.74 -2.42 -0.54
N GLN A 217 -21.10 -2.38 -1.84
CA GLN A 217 -21.51 -3.57 -2.59
C GLN A 217 -20.28 -4.45 -2.87
N ARG A 218 -20.40 -5.78 -2.68
CA ARG A 218 -19.42 -6.74 -3.20
C ARG A 218 -19.78 -7.07 -4.64
N THR A 219 -19.31 -6.26 -5.58
CA THR A 219 -19.33 -6.60 -7.00
C THR A 219 -18.02 -7.31 -7.36
N SER A 220 -18.08 -8.36 -8.18
CA SER A 220 -16.86 -8.95 -8.74
C SER A 220 -16.24 -7.96 -9.72
N TRP A 221 -14.91 -7.98 -9.84
CA TRP A 221 -14.21 -7.17 -10.85
C TRP A 221 -14.76 -7.45 -12.27
N ASP A 222 -15.13 -8.70 -12.56
CA ASP A 222 -15.79 -9.06 -13.82
C ASP A 222 -17.11 -8.32 -14.05
N ALA A 223 -17.94 -8.12 -13.03
CA ALA A 223 -19.20 -7.37 -13.16
C ALA A 223 -18.94 -5.88 -13.41
N VAL A 224 -17.91 -5.32 -12.78
CA VAL A 224 -17.49 -3.93 -13.02
C VAL A 224 -16.98 -3.77 -14.45
N TYR A 225 -16.14 -4.68 -14.94
CA TYR A 225 -15.62 -4.64 -16.30
C TYR A 225 -16.73 -4.82 -17.35
N GLN A 226 -17.68 -5.73 -17.14
CA GLN A 226 -18.80 -5.93 -18.07
C GLN A 226 -19.74 -4.74 -18.13
N ALA A 227 -20.00 -4.08 -16.98
CA ALA A 227 -20.84 -2.88 -16.94
C ALA A 227 -20.18 -1.67 -17.60
N LEU A 228 -18.85 -1.52 -17.49
CA LEU A 228 -18.10 -0.46 -18.18
C LEU A 228 -17.90 -0.75 -19.68
N ALA A 229 -18.03 -2.01 -20.10
CA ALA A 229 -17.85 -2.43 -21.50
C ALA A 229 -19.16 -2.47 -22.31
N GLY A 230 -20.31 -2.14 -21.70
CA GLY A 230 -21.63 -2.31 -22.31
C GLY A 230 -22.43 -1.01 -22.45
N GLU A 231 -22.18 -0.28 -23.54
CA GLU A 231 -23.17 0.35 -24.44
C GLU A 231 -22.42 0.97 -25.64
N ALA A 232 -22.20 0.14 -26.67
CA ALA A 232 -21.91 0.55 -28.04
C ALA A 232 -22.59 -0.45 -29.00
#